data_AF-A0A661IIC9-F1
#
_entry.id   AF-A0A661IIC9-F1
#
_cell.length_a   1.000
_cell.length_b   1.000
_cell.length_c   1.000
_cell.angle_alpha   90.00
_cell.angle_beta   90.00
_cell.angle_gamma   90.00
#
_symmetry.space_group_name_H-M   'P 1'
#
loop_
_entity.id
_entity.type
_entity.pdbx_description
1 polymer ?
#
loop_
_entity_poly.entity_id
_entity_poly.type
_entity_poly.pdbx_seq_one_letter_code
_entity_poly.pdbx_strand_id
1 'polypeptide(L)' 'MERRVLSGMRPTGKTHLGHLHGILENWRRLQDEYTCFYFAADWHAL' A
#
# COMPACT_ATOMS: atom_id res chain seq x y z
N MET A 1 3.41 -11.70 19.87
CA MET A 1 4.09 -10.98 18.77
C MET A 1 3.07 -10.09 18.10
N GLU A 2 3.40 -8.82 17.87
CA GLU A 2 2.55 -7.90 17.11
C GLU A 2 2.57 -8.30 15.63
N ARG A 3 1.41 -8.35 14.98
CA ARG A 3 1.31 -8.74 13.56
C ARG A 3 1.68 -7.54 12.69
N ARG A 4 2.56 -7.75 11.72
CA ARG A 4 3.13 -6.70 10.87
C ARG A 4 2.76 -6.91 9.41
N VAL A 5 2.51 -5.82 8.69
CA VAL A 5 2.21 -5.80 7.26
C VAL A 5 3.26 -4.95 6.55
N LEU A 6 3.83 -5.49 5.47
CA LEU A 6 4.67 -4.75 4.53
C LEU A 6 3.97 -4.78 3.16
N SER A 7 3.71 -3.60 2.59
CA SER A 7 3.08 -3.49 1.27
C SER A 7 3.73 -2.37 0.46
N GLY A 8 3.98 -2.61 -0.82
CA GLY A 8 4.57 -1.62 -1.72
C GLY A 8 3.76 -1.47 -2.99
N MET A 9 3.66 -0.24 -3.51
CA MET A 9 2.96 0.06 -4.76
C MET A 9 3.96 0.53 -5.82
N ARG A 10 3.87 -0.03 -7.03
CA ARG A 10 4.64 0.42 -8.19
C ARG A 10 4.13 1.81 -8.62
N PRO A 11 5.01 2.81 -8.84
CA PRO A 11 4.61 4.11 -9.37
C PRO A 11 4.33 4.02 -10.88
N THR A 12 3.14 3.57 -11.28
CA THR A 12 2.75 3.35 -12.69
C THR A 12 2.15 4.58 -13.38
N GLY A 13 2.25 5.76 -12.78
CA GLY A 13 1.68 7.01 -13.30
C GLY A 13 0.60 7.58 -12.38
N LYS A 14 -0.40 8.26 -12.96
CA LYS A 14 -1.44 8.94 -12.16
C LYS A 14 -2.32 7.95 -11.41
N THR A 15 -2.49 8.18 -10.11
CA THR A 15 -3.46 7.45 -9.28
C THR A 15 -4.88 7.71 -9.77
N HIS A 16 -5.67 6.64 -9.92
CA HIS A 16 -7.08 6.73 -10.30
C HIS A 16 -7.97 6.07 -9.24
N LEU A 17 -9.30 6.21 -9.38
CA LEU A 17 -10.29 5.73 -8.40
C LEU A 17 -10.14 4.23 -8.06
N GLY A 18 -9.76 3.39 -9.03
CA GLY A 18 -9.47 1.97 -8.77
C GLY A 18 -8.34 1.74 -7.74
N HIS A 19 -7.30 2.57 -7.72
CA HIS A 19 -6.25 2.48 -6.70
C HIS A 19 -6.74 2.94 -5.33
N LEU A 20 -7.59 3.96 -5.29
CA LEU A 20 -8.19 4.46 -4.06
C LEU A 20 -9.03 3.37 -3.38
N HIS A 21 -10.02 2.84 -4.11
CA HIS A 21 -10.95 1.84 -3.58
C HIS A 21 -10.28 0.47 -3.36
N GLY A 22 -9.32 0.10 -4.22
CA GLY A 22 -8.64 -1.18 -4.14
C GLY A 22 -7.58 -1.22 -3.04
N ILE A 23 -6.56 -0.34 -3.14
CA ILE A 23 -5.35 -0.46 -2.31
C ILE A 23 -5.35 0.53 -1.15
N LEU A 24 -5.71 1.79 -1.37
CA LEU A 24 -5.53 2.85 -0.37
C LEU A 24 -6.56 2.72 0.77
N GLU A 25 -7.82 2.41 0.46
CA GLU A 25 -8.85 2.14 1.49
C GLU A 25 -8.50 0.90 2.31
N ASN A 26 -7.97 -0.14 1.67
CA ASN A 26 -7.52 -1.34 2.39
C ASN A 26 -6.31 -1.04 3.29
N TRP A 27 -5.33 -0.27 2.81
CA TRP A 27 -4.20 0.19 3.62
C TRP A 27 -4.66 1.04 4.80
N ARG A 28 -5.67 1.89 4.63
CA ARG A 28 -6.26 2.65 5.74
C ARG A 28 -6.82 1.72 6.81
N ARG A 29 -7.62 0.72 6.44
CA ARG A 29 -8.20 -0.24 7.39
C ARG A 29 -7.14 -1.07 8.13
N LEU A 30 -6.09 -1.49 7.43
CA LEU A 30 -5.04 -2.32 8.01
C LEU A 30 -4.22 -1.61 9.10
N GLN A 31 -4.16 -0.28 9.07
CA GLN A 31 -3.47 0.51 10.10
C GLN A 31 -4.14 0.42 11.48
N ASP A 32 -5.44 0.11 11.53
CA ASP A 32 -6.16 -0.04 12.80
C ASP A 32 -5.86 -1.39 13.48
N GLU A 33 -5.41 -2.39 12.72
CA GLU A 33 -5.25 -3.78 13.19
C GLU A 33 -3.78 -4.26 13.24
N TYR A 34 -2.88 -3.62 12.50
CA TYR A 34 -1.51 -4.08 12.27
C TYR A 34 -0.49 -2.94 12.26
N THR A 35 0.75 -3.23 12.67
CA THR A 35 1.88 -2.35 12.37
C THR A 35 2.19 -2.42 10.87
N CYS A 36 1.97 -1.32 10.16
CA CYS A 36 2.07 -1.29 8.70
C CYS A 36 3.31 -0.51 8.22
N PHE A 37 3.99 -1.07 7.21
CA PHE A 37 5.09 -0.44 6.49
C PHE A 37 4.70 -0.35 5.01
N TYR A 38 4.67 0.87 4.48
CA TYR A 38 4.33 1.15 3.09
C TYR A 38 5.49 1.80 2.34
N PHE A 39 5.71 1.42 1.08
CA PHE A 39 6.78 2.01 0.26
C PHE A 39 6.40 2.11 -1.22
N ALA A 40 7.08 3.02 -1.94
CA ALA A 40 7.03 3.06 -3.39
C ALA A 40 8.02 2.03 -3.96
N ALA A 41 7.53 1.06 -4.74
CA ALA A 41 8.34 0.02 -5.35
C ALA A 41 8.94 0.51 -6.68
N ASP A 42 9.79 1.53 -6.62
CA ASP A 42 10.43 2.19 -7.76
C ASP A 42 11.39 1.25 -8.54
N TRP A 43 12.16 0.42 -7.85
CA TRP A 43 13.01 -0.61 -8.49
C TRP A 43 12.23 -1.63 -9.32
N HIS A 44 10.96 -1.89 -8.99
CA HIS A 44 10.09 -2.78 -9.76
C HIS A 44 9.45 -2.06 -10.96
N ALA A 45 9.71 -0.76 -11.12
CA ALA A 45 9.23 0.01 -12.26
C ALA A 45 10.23 0.10 -13.42
N LEU A 46 11.47 -0.33 -13.20
CA LEU A 46 12.56 -0.41 -14.19
C LEU A 46 12.31 -1.50 -15.24
#